data_AF-A0A1J5PRE0-F1
#
_entry.id   AF-A0A1J5PRE0-F1
#
_cell.length_a   1.000
_cell.length_b   1.000
_cell.length_c   1.000
_cell.angle_alpha   90.00
_cell.angle_beta   90.00
_cell.angle_gamma   90.00
#
_symmetry.space_group_name_H-M   'P 1'
#
loop_
_entity.id
_entity.type
_entity.pdbx_description
1 polymer ?
#
loop_
_entity_poly.entity_id
_entity_poly.type
_entity_poly.pdbx_seq_one_letter_code
_entity_poly.pdbx_strand_id
1 'polypeptide(L)'
;MRQMLLDGVIWYELKEQNPFRFILSLPNNIASQQANIDPLLDASVTDSISLDRLITSRIPYGLGLELALPKLSDKTSWKKFCIETCYGHWNPVSLQNELNDELDKRMVSREPYYEMIIKCIIENRQQLLDCFLQLRERIQSHLVQNHVDDWKYASEKKSNDDWNTWIERVLTKVKNKDYYRRLVLGVSSVPTPDVWSDPLSAKEFEESFCESLLYIWSKRITRETSNVIAQNVTFNLDLSNENKKELNAAKLQAKIDTWLQKNGSSIACIVE
;
A
#
# COMPACT_ATOMS: atom_id res chain seq x y z
N MET A 1 -27.25 10.79 -4.45
CA MET A 1 -25.89 10.34 -4.10
C MET A 1 -25.71 8.82 -3.99
N ARG A 2 -26.60 8.08 -3.31
CA ARG A 2 -26.47 6.61 -3.10
C ARG A 2 -26.06 5.80 -4.33
N GLN A 3 -26.89 5.79 -5.37
CA GLN A 3 -26.65 4.95 -6.56
C GLN A 3 -25.30 5.28 -7.19
N MET A 4 -25.01 6.57 -7.33
CA MET A 4 -23.74 7.09 -7.82
C MET A 4 -22.53 6.48 -7.12
N LEU A 5 -22.55 6.44 -5.78
CA LEU A 5 -21.44 5.90 -4.98
C LEU A 5 -21.39 4.37 -5.05
N LEU A 6 -22.55 3.69 -5.02
CA LEU A 6 -22.64 2.23 -5.14
C LEU A 6 -22.12 1.70 -6.48
N ASP A 7 -22.29 2.46 -7.55
CA ASP A 7 -21.81 2.11 -8.88
C ASP A 7 -20.28 2.19 -8.99
N GLY A 8 -19.57 2.72 -7.99
CA GLY A 8 -18.11 2.79 -7.99
C GLY A 8 -17.42 1.61 -7.30
N VAL A 9 -16.09 1.63 -7.33
CA VAL A 9 -15.21 0.62 -6.74
C VAL A 9 -14.29 1.30 -5.73
N ILE A 10 -14.08 0.66 -4.58
CA ILE A 10 -13.14 1.15 -3.56
C ILE A 10 -11.79 0.46 -3.72
N TRP A 11 -10.74 1.26 -3.78
CA TRP A 11 -9.36 0.82 -3.82
C TRP A 11 -8.63 1.11 -2.51
N TYR A 12 -7.88 0.12 -2.04
CA TYR A 12 -7.08 0.22 -0.83
C TYR A 12 -5.62 0.08 -1.19
N GLU A 13 -4.80 0.93 -0.58
CA GLU A 13 -3.36 0.68 -0.53
C GLU A 13 -3.11 -0.45 0.46
N LEU A 14 -2.49 -1.50 -0.04
CA LEU A 14 -2.09 -2.58 0.83
C LEU A 14 -0.89 -2.10 1.63
N LYS A 15 -1.09 -1.93 2.94
CA LYS A 15 0.01 -1.89 3.92
C LYS A 15 0.59 -3.30 4.03
N GLU A 16 1.02 -3.89 2.92
CA GLU A 16 1.64 -5.19 2.94
C GLU A 16 2.94 -5.06 3.72
N GLN A 17 3.01 -5.74 4.87
CA GLN A 17 4.29 -6.14 5.41
C GLN A 17 5.03 -6.81 4.26
N ASN A 18 6.16 -6.22 3.85
CA ASN A 18 6.96 -6.71 2.74
C ASN A 18 7.03 -8.25 2.86
N PRO A 19 6.46 -9.01 1.91
CA PRO A 19 6.26 -10.45 2.10
C PRO A 19 7.57 -11.23 2.14
N PHE A 20 8.65 -10.55 1.77
CA PHE A 20 10.02 -11.00 1.87
C PHE A 20 10.65 -10.66 3.24
N ARG A 21 9.85 -10.33 4.26
CA ARG A 21 10.31 -10.15 5.66
C ARG A 21 10.14 -11.42 6.47
N PHE A 22 11.23 -11.85 7.10
CA PHE A 22 11.26 -12.89 8.11
C PHE A 22 11.20 -12.27 9.51
N ILE A 23 10.28 -12.73 10.36
CA ILE A 23 10.11 -12.19 11.72
C ILE A 23 11.10 -12.88 12.67
N LEU A 24 11.87 -12.08 13.40
CA LEU A 24 12.95 -12.55 14.29
C LEU A 24 12.43 -12.93 15.69
N SER A 25 11.21 -12.54 16.09
CA SER A 25 10.63 -12.84 17.40
C SER A 25 11.56 -12.46 18.57
N LEU A 26 12.16 -11.27 18.50
CA LEU A 26 13.07 -10.75 19.50
C LEU A 26 12.32 -10.44 20.81
N PRO A 27 12.92 -10.75 21.97
CA PRO A 27 12.31 -10.44 23.26
C PRO A 27 12.02 -8.94 23.45
N ASN A 28 10.89 -8.61 24.10
CA ASN A 28 10.37 -7.24 24.22
C ASN A 28 11.35 -6.25 24.88
N ASN A 29 12.14 -6.73 25.84
CA ASN A 29 13.18 -5.95 26.53
C ASN A 29 14.31 -5.52 25.59
N ILE A 30 14.50 -6.21 24.46
CA ILE A 30 15.50 -5.89 23.44
C ILE A 30 14.85 -5.11 22.29
N ALA A 31 13.64 -5.50 21.88
CA ALA A 31 12.88 -4.80 20.84
C ALA A 31 12.57 -3.33 21.21
N SER A 32 12.49 -3.02 22.52
CA SER A 32 12.27 -1.68 23.07
C SER A 32 13.54 -0.85 23.24
N GLN A 33 14.73 -1.45 23.14
CA GLN A 33 16.01 -0.75 23.18
C GLN A 33 16.35 -0.23 21.78
N GLN A 34 16.71 1.05 21.66
CA GLN A 34 17.26 1.64 20.42
C GLN A 34 18.71 1.16 20.18
N ALA A 35 18.97 -0.13 20.35
CA ALA A 35 20.27 -0.72 20.11
C ALA A 35 20.38 -1.14 18.65
N ASN A 36 21.41 -0.67 17.95
CA ASN A 36 21.79 -1.19 16.63
C ASN A 36 22.43 -2.58 16.80
N ILE A 37 21.62 -3.61 17.03
CA ILE A 37 22.07 -5.00 17.20
C ILE A 37 22.86 -5.46 15.97
N ASP A 38 22.35 -5.13 14.78
CA ASP A 38 23.02 -5.42 13.51
C ASP A 38 22.68 -4.36 12.43
N PRO A 39 23.66 -3.94 11.60
CA PRO A 39 23.42 -3.06 10.45
C PRO A 39 22.44 -3.59 9.39
N LEU A 40 22.04 -4.87 9.43
CA LEU A 40 21.00 -5.47 8.60
C LEU A 40 19.57 -5.31 9.16
N LEU A 41 19.43 -4.87 10.41
CA LEU A 41 18.13 -4.56 11.01
C LEU A 41 17.75 -3.10 10.72
N ASP A 42 16.47 -2.84 10.45
CA ASP A 42 15.97 -1.48 10.26
C ASP A 42 15.99 -0.76 11.62
N ALA A 43 16.61 0.42 11.69
CA ALA A 43 16.73 1.21 12.92
C ALA A 43 15.39 1.59 13.58
N SER A 44 14.28 1.43 12.84
CA SER A 44 12.91 1.70 13.29
C SER A 44 12.01 0.45 13.32
N VAL A 45 12.49 -0.73 12.91
CA VAL A 45 11.69 -1.97 12.85
C VAL A 45 12.50 -3.11 13.47
N THR A 46 12.35 -3.28 14.78
CA THR A 46 13.24 -4.04 15.65
C THR A 46 13.03 -5.56 15.65
N ASP A 47 12.22 -6.13 14.75
CA ASP A 47 11.94 -7.58 14.80
C ASP A 47 11.74 -8.30 13.45
N SER A 48 12.36 -7.80 12.37
CA SER A 48 12.32 -8.53 11.10
C SER A 48 13.54 -8.26 10.24
N ILE A 49 13.86 -9.20 9.36
CA ILE A 49 14.82 -9.02 8.28
C ILE A 49 14.15 -9.16 6.91
N SER A 50 14.45 -8.23 6.00
CA SER A 50 13.99 -8.30 4.61
C SER A 50 15.00 -9.05 3.73
N LEU A 51 14.52 -9.92 2.83
CA LEU A 51 15.37 -10.55 1.81
C LEU A 51 15.98 -9.53 0.87
N ASP A 52 15.27 -8.44 0.56
CA ASP A 52 15.81 -7.36 -0.26
C ASP A 52 17.13 -6.84 0.35
N ARG A 53 17.18 -6.67 1.67
CA ARG A 53 18.37 -6.24 2.39
C ARG A 53 19.44 -7.33 2.48
N LEU A 54 19.06 -8.60 2.66
CA LEU A 54 20.02 -9.71 2.60
C LEU A 54 20.65 -9.87 1.21
N ILE A 55 19.88 -9.63 0.15
CA ILE A 55 20.35 -9.71 -1.24
C ILE A 55 21.27 -8.53 -1.55
N THR A 56 20.86 -7.30 -1.20
CA THR A 56 21.54 -6.08 -1.64
C THR A 56 22.65 -5.60 -0.72
N SER A 57 22.61 -5.91 0.58
CA SER A 57 23.62 -5.42 1.52
C SER A 57 24.99 -6.02 1.23
N ARG A 58 26.01 -5.16 1.18
CA ARG A 58 27.42 -5.57 1.04
C ARG A 58 28.11 -5.78 2.38
N ILE A 59 27.47 -5.40 3.48
CA ILE A 59 28.10 -5.37 4.81
C ILE A 59 27.14 -5.98 5.84
N PRO A 60 27.61 -6.80 6.79
CA PRO A 60 28.83 -7.62 6.72
C PRO A 60 28.60 -8.97 6.02
N TYR A 61 27.34 -9.38 5.83
CA TYR A 61 27.00 -10.75 5.38
C TYR A 61 25.79 -10.79 4.45
N GLY A 62 25.46 -9.71 3.76
CA GLY A 62 24.51 -9.82 2.63
C GLY A 62 25.23 -10.34 1.39
N LEU A 63 24.47 -10.76 0.37
CA LEU A 63 25.03 -11.24 -0.89
C LEU A 63 25.72 -10.13 -1.69
N GLY A 64 25.43 -8.86 -1.39
CA GLY A 64 25.99 -7.70 -2.08
C GLY A 64 25.62 -7.60 -3.56
N LEU A 65 24.55 -8.30 -3.96
CA LEU A 65 24.08 -8.33 -5.34
C LEU A 65 23.45 -6.98 -5.69
N GLU A 66 23.95 -6.37 -6.76
CA GLU A 66 23.30 -5.20 -7.33
C GLU A 66 22.03 -5.67 -8.07
N LEU A 67 20.90 -5.48 -7.42
CA LEU A 67 19.63 -5.50 -8.12
C LEU A 67 19.59 -4.23 -8.99
N ALA A 68 19.95 -4.36 -10.28
CA ALA A 68 19.83 -3.27 -11.24
C ALA A 68 18.35 -2.94 -11.41
N LEU A 69 17.88 -1.89 -10.75
CA LEU A 69 16.45 -1.60 -10.64
C LEU A 69 16.14 -0.16 -10.99
N PRO A 70 15.03 0.09 -11.71
CA PRO A 70 14.43 1.42 -11.69
C PRO A 70 14.07 1.71 -10.23
N LYS A 71 14.60 2.80 -9.67
CA LYS A 71 14.12 3.32 -8.38
C LYS A 71 12.60 3.33 -8.45
N LEU A 72 11.92 2.60 -7.56
CA LEU A 72 10.46 2.62 -7.44
C LEU A 72 10.06 4.08 -7.26
N SER A 73 9.69 4.76 -8.34
CA SER A 73 9.31 6.16 -8.25
C SER A 73 7.92 6.17 -7.65
N ASP A 74 7.82 6.54 -6.37
CA ASP A 74 6.55 6.57 -5.61
C ASP A 74 5.56 7.65 -6.08
N LYS A 75 5.80 8.28 -7.22
CA LYS A 75 4.84 9.19 -7.85
C LYS A 75 3.69 8.36 -8.44
N THR A 76 2.81 7.91 -7.56
CA THR A 76 1.61 7.15 -7.89
C THR A 76 0.58 8.06 -8.53
N SER A 77 0.48 7.96 -9.85
CA SER A 77 -0.45 8.70 -10.72
C SER A 77 -1.90 8.22 -10.59
N TRP A 78 -2.13 6.97 -10.20
CA TRP A 78 -3.46 6.33 -10.22
C TRP A 78 -4.50 7.01 -9.30
N LYS A 79 -4.07 7.59 -8.16
CA LYS A 79 -4.96 8.29 -7.22
C LYS A 79 -5.67 9.50 -7.83
N LYS A 80 -5.17 10.02 -8.96
CA LYS A 80 -5.81 11.12 -9.71
C LYS A 80 -7.19 10.73 -10.27
N PHE A 81 -7.46 9.43 -10.39
CA PHE A 81 -8.74 8.88 -10.83
C PHE A 81 -9.64 8.46 -9.66
N CYS A 82 -9.30 8.82 -8.42
CA CYS A 82 -10.03 8.40 -7.23
C CYS A 82 -10.33 9.58 -6.30
N ILE A 83 -11.34 9.42 -5.45
CA ILE A 83 -11.63 10.29 -4.30
C ILE A 83 -11.38 9.50 -3.03
N GLU A 84 -10.62 10.05 -2.09
CA GLU A 84 -10.41 9.45 -0.79
C GLU A 84 -11.70 9.52 0.04
N THR A 85 -12.02 8.44 0.76
CA THR A 85 -13.22 8.29 1.59
C THR A 85 -12.84 7.55 2.87
N CYS A 86 -13.74 7.50 3.84
CA CYS A 86 -13.52 6.72 5.07
C CYS A 86 -13.31 5.21 4.81
N TYR A 87 -13.73 4.71 3.65
CA TYR A 87 -13.51 3.34 3.22
C TYR A 87 -12.32 3.18 2.26
N GLY A 88 -11.57 4.23 1.90
CA GLY A 88 -10.45 4.13 0.96
C GLY A 88 -10.64 5.00 -0.28
N HIS A 89 -10.00 4.63 -1.40
CA HIS A 89 -9.99 5.45 -2.62
C HIS A 89 -11.11 5.00 -3.56
N TRP A 90 -12.21 5.73 -3.56
CA TRP A 90 -13.36 5.47 -4.42
C TRP A 90 -13.06 5.90 -5.86
N ASN A 91 -13.31 5.02 -6.83
CA ASN A 91 -13.18 5.26 -8.26
C ASN A 91 -14.54 4.99 -8.94
N PRO A 92 -15.04 5.92 -9.78
CA PRO A 92 -16.26 5.71 -10.54
C PRO A 92 -16.04 4.69 -11.66
N VAL A 93 -17.06 3.89 -11.99
CA VAL A 93 -16.99 2.93 -13.11
C VAL A 93 -16.63 3.59 -14.44
N SER A 94 -17.04 4.84 -14.67
CA SER A 94 -16.70 5.57 -15.90
C SER A 94 -15.20 5.82 -16.09
N LEU A 95 -14.41 5.87 -15.01
CA LEU A 95 -12.96 6.05 -15.06
C LEU A 95 -12.18 4.76 -14.77
N GLN A 96 -12.87 3.62 -14.77
CA GLN A 96 -12.25 2.35 -14.38
C GLN A 96 -11.21 1.90 -15.41
N ASN A 97 -11.43 2.18 -16.70
CA ASN A 97 -10.49 1.82 -17.75
C ASN A 97 -9.19 2.62 -17.64
N GLU A 98 -9.28 3.94 -17.45
CA GLU A 98 -8.14 4.83 -17.29
C GLU A 98 -7.33 4.51 -16.03
N LEU A 99 -8.03 4.15 -14.94
CA LEU A 99 -7.39 3.65 -13.74
C LEU A 99 -6.66 2.33 -14.01
N ASN A 100 -7.30 1.37 -14.67
CA ASN A 100 -6.69 0.09 -15.01
C ASN A 100 -5.46 0.26 -15.90
N ASP A 101 -5.50 1.15 -16.90
CA ASP A 101 -4.35 1.46 -17.76
C ASP A 101 -3.15 1.99 -16.95
N GLU A 102 -3.41 2.83 -15.95
CA GLU A 102 -2.36 3.36 -15.06
C GLU A 102 -1.81 2.27 -14.12
N LEU A 103 -2.67 1.37 -13.65
CA LEU A 103 -2.27 0.23 -12.83
C LEU A 103 -1.47 -0.79 -13.64
N ASP A 104 -1.80 -1.03 -14.91
CA ASP A 104 -1.06 -1.93 -15.78
C ASP A 104 0.33 -1.34 -16.12
N LYS A 105 0.44 -0.03 -16.36
CA LYS A 105 1.75 0.64 -16.46
C LYS A 105 2.59 0.46 -15.21
N ARG A 106 1.96 0.59 -14.03
CA ARG A 106 2.61 0.34 -12.75
C ARG A 106 3.06 -1.11 -12.63
N MET A 107 2.24 -2.07 -13.06
CA MET A 107 2.58 -3.48 -13.07
C MET A 107 3.83 -3.74 -13.93
N VAL A 108 3.83 -3.30 -15.18
CA VAL A 108 4.98 -3.42 -16.10
C VAL A 108 6.26 -2.80 -15.51
N SER A 109 6.13 -1.66 -14.82
CA SER A 109 7.29 -1.00 -14.20
C SER A 109 7.87 -1.72 -12.99
N ARG A 110 7.03 -2.45 -12.23
CA ARG A 110 7.38 -3.05 -10.94
C ARG A 110 7.62 -4.55 -11.03
N GLU A 111 6.98 -5.24 -11.96
CA GLU A 111 7.10 -6.68 -12.14
C GLU A 111 8.57 -7.15 -12.26
N PRO A 112 9.44 -6.51 -13.05
CA PRO A 112 10.85 -6.93 -13.14
C PRO A 112 11.60 -6.90 -11.79
N TYR A 113 11.23 -5.98 -10.89
CA TYR A 113 11.80 -5.93 -9.54
C TYR A 113 11.49 -7.19 -8.75
N TYR A 114 10.22 -7.56 -8.72
CA TYR A 114 9.75 -8.71 -7.96
C TYR A 114 10.21 -10.03 -8.59
N GLU A 115 10.23 -10.13 -9.92
CA GLU A 115 10.78 -11.29 -10.63
C GLU A 115 12.25 -11.51 -10.30
N MET A 116 13.06 -10.43 -10.28
CA MET A 116 14.47 -10.55 -9.95
C MET A 116 14.69 -10.97 -8.49
N ILE A 117 13.92 -10.43 -7.54
CA ILE A 117 13.97 -10.90 -6.15
C ILE A 117 13.62 -12.37 -6.04
N ILE A 118 12.53 -12.81 -6.66
CA ILE A 118 12.09 -14.22 -6.63
C ILE A 118 13.16 -15.12 -7.25
N LYS A 119 13.74 -14.71 -8.39
CA LYS A 119 14.84 -15.42 -9.04
C LYS A 119 16.05 -15.53 -8.11
N CYS A 120 16.47 -14.43 -7.48
CA CYS A 120 17.57 -14.44 -6.52
C CYS A 120 17.32 -15.37 -5.34
N ILE A 121 16.09 -15.41 -4.81
CA ILE A 121 15.70 -16.32 -3.72
C ILE A 121 15.85 -17.79 -4.14
N ILE A 122 15.43 -18.13 -5.36
CA ILE A 122 15.51 -19.50 -5.88
C ILE A 122 16.97 -19.90 -6.13
N GLU A 123 17.73 -19.05 -6.83
CA GLU A 123 19.09 -19.37 -7.26
C GLU A 123 20.10 -19.33 -6.11
N ASN A 124 19.88 -18.48 -5.10
CA ASN A 124 20.82 -18.24 -4.01
C ASN A 124 20.30 -18.70 -2.65
N ARG A 125 19.36 -19.66 -2.64
CA ARG A 125 18.67 -20.08 -1.42
C ARG A 125 19.61 -20.46 -0.27
N GLN A 126 20.64 -21.25 -0.58
CA GLN A 126 21.59 -21.71 0.44
C GLN A 126 22.42 -20.53 0.96
N GLN A 127 22.96 -19.67 0.07
CA GLN A 127 23.72 -18.51 0.53
C GLN A 127 22.86 -17.56 1.38
N LEU A 128 21.58 -17.36 1.03
CA LEU A 128 20.65 -16.56 1.83
C LEU A 128 20.42 -17.15 3.23
N LEU A 129 20.32 -18.48 3.34
CA LEU A 129 20.27 -19.16 4.63
C LEU A 129 21.56 -18.95 5.42
N ASP A 130 22.72 -19.10 4.79
CA ASP A 130 24.02 -18.90 5.44
C ASP A 130 24.17 -17.45 5.96
N CYS A 131 23.77 -16.46 5.15
CA CYS A 131 23.69 -15.05 5.55
C CYS A 131 22.79 -14.85 6.78
N PHE A 132 21.61 -15.49 6.78
CA PHE A 132 20.68 -15.43 7.91
C PHE A 132 21.25 -16.08 9.17
N LEU A 133 21.90 -17.24 9.06
CA LEU A 133 22.48 -17.93 10.22
C LEU A 133 23.60 -17.11 10.86
N GLN A 134 24.44 -16.45 10.06
CA GLN A 134 25.48 -15.54 10.55
C GLN A 134 24.88 -14.32 11.27
N LEU A 135 23.81 -13.73 10.73
CA LEU A 135 23.06 -12.69 11.44
C LEU A 135 22.51 -13.21 12.77
N ARG A 136 21.90 -14.40 12.76
CA ARG A 136 21.32 -15.03 13.95
C ARG A 136 22.37 -15.27 15.03
N GLU A 137 23.58 -15.70 14.68
CA GLU A 137 24.70 -15.85 15.63
C GLU A 137 25.08 -14.53 16.30
N ARG A 138 25.09 -13.43 15.54
CA ARG A 138 25.38 -12.10 16.10
C ARG A 138 24.30 -11.61 17.03
N ILE A 139 23.04 -11.79 16.65
CA ILE A 139 21.91 -11.47 17.52
C ILE A 139 21.99 -12.32 18.79
N GLN A 140 22.21 -13.64 18.68
CA GLN A 140 22.37 -14.51 19.85
C GLN A 140 23.51 -14.05 20.76
N SER A 141 24.66 -13.69 20.19
CA SER A 141 25.81 -13.21 20.96
C SER A 141 25.48 -11.92 21.72
N HIS A 142 24.76 -10.99 21.08
CA HIS A 142 24.29 -9.78 21.73
C HIS A 142 23.28 -10.07 22.84
N LEU A 143 22.35 -11.01 22.63
CA LEU A 143 21.36 -11.39 23.65
C LEU A 143 22.01 -12.04 24.87
N VAL A 144 22.98 -12.94 24.69
CA VAL A 144 23.75 -13.55 25.79
C VAL A 144 24.51 -12.50 26.59
N GLN A 145 25.13 -11.51 25.93
CA GLN A 145 25.81 -10.40 26.60
C GLN A 145 24.86 -9.54 27.44
N ASN A 146 23.58 -9.48 27.08
CA ASN A 146 22.54 -8.76 27.79
C ASN A 146 21.70 -9.67 28.72
N HIS A 147 22.15 -10.90 28.98
CA HIS A 147 21.48 -11.87 29.86
C HIS A 147 20.03 -12.18 29.42
N VAL A 148 19.83 -12.36 28.12
CA VAL A 148 18.54 -12.76 27.53
C VAL A 148 18.66 -14.18 26.97
N ASP A 149 17.97 -15.13 27.61
CA ASP A 149 18.13 -16.56 27.34
C ASP A 149 16.92 -17.20 26.60
N ASP A 150 15.82 -16.45 26.42
CA ASP A 150 14.52 -16.97 25.99
C ASP A 150 14.19 -16.72 24.50
N TRP A 151 15.19 -16.41 23.67
CA TRP A 151 14.93 -16.14 22.25
C TRP A 151 14.58 -17.42 21.46
N LYS A 152 13.47 -17.36 20.72
CA LYS A 152 12.95 -18.46 19.87
C LYS A 152 14.01 -19.07 18.95
N TYR A 153 14.91 -18.25 18.41
CA TYR A 153 15.95 -18.67 17.46
C TYR A 153 17.34 -18.84 18.10
N ALA A 154 17.38 -19.00 19.44
CA ALA A 154 18.60 -19.40 20.13
C ALA A 154 19.10 -20.79 19.71
N SER A 155 18.23 -21.66 19.18
CA SER A 155 18.64 -22.92 18.54
C SER A 155 18.84 -22.73 17.04
N GLU A 156 20.04 -23.06 16.54
CA GLU A 156 20.36 -23.03 15.11
C GLU A 156 19.42 -23.94 14.29
N LYS A 157 19.17 -25.16 14.78
CA LYS A 157 18.24 -26.10 14.16
C LYS A 157 16.85 -25.47 13.99
N LYS A 158 16.33 -24.85 15.05
CA LYS A 158 15.00 -24.21 15.00
C LYS A 158 14.97 -23.04 14.02
N SER A 159 16.02 -22.21 13.99
CA SER A 159 16.11 -21.10 13.03
C SER A 159 16.19 -21.58 11.58
N ASN A 160 16.93 -22.66 11.31
CA ASN A 160 17.05 -23.25 9.98
C ASN A 160 15.70 -23.82 9.51
N ASP A 161 15.03 -24.62 10.34
CA ASP A 161 13.73 -25.23 10.03
C ASP A 161 12.66 -24.17 9.72
N ASP A 162 12.57 -23.13 10.57
CA ASP A 162 11.58 -22.06 10.41
C ASP A 162 11.90 -21.16 9.21
N TRP A 163 13.18 -20.87 8.94
CA TRP A 163 13.62 -20.13 7.74
C TRP A 163 13.21 -20.86 6.46
N ASN A 164 13.54 -22.14 6.37
CA ASN A 164 13.21 -22.95 5.19
C ASN A 164 11.70 -23.06 4.99
N THR A 165 10.96 -23.30 6.07
CA THR A 165 9.49 -23.31 6.03
C THR A 165 8.92 -21.98 5.55
N TRP A 166 9.49 -20.86 5.99
CA TRP A 166 9.06 -19.54 5.58
C TRP A 166 9.38 -19.25 4.10
N ILE A 167 10.59 -19.57 3.62
CA ILE A 167 10.95 -19.42 2.20
C ILE A 167 10.00 -20.22 1.32
N GLU A 168 9.68 -21.47 1.66
CA GLU A 168 8.71 -22.27 0.90
C GLU A 168 7.33 -21.63 0.85
N ARG A 169 6.87 -21.07 1.98
CA ARG A 169 5.59 -20.35 2.02
C ARG A 169 5.61 -19.12 1.13
N VAL A 170 6.70 -18.35 1.12
CA VAL A 170 6.88 -17.18 0.24
C VAL A 170 6.83 -17.63 -1.22
N LEU A 171 7.63 -18.62 -1.61
CA LEU A 171 7.68 -19.16 -2.97
C LEU A 171 6.34 -19.75 -3.42
N THR A 172 5.59 -20.36 -2.51
CA THR A 172 4.23 -20.88 -2.80
C THR A 172 3.25 -19.73 -3.01
N LYS A 173 3.28 -18.69 -2.18
CA LYS A 173 2.40 -17.52 -2.32
C LYS A 173 2.64 -16.77 -3.62
N VAL A 174 3.89 -16.52 -4.01
CA VAL A 174 4.20 -15.78 -5.25
C VAL A 174 3.83 -16.56 -6.53
N LYS A 175 3.63 -17.88 -6.46
CA LYS A 175 3.07 -18.68 -7.56
C LYS A 175 1.57 -18.43 -7.78
N ASN A 176 0.85 -17.90 -6.77
CA ASN A 176 -0.55 -17.52 -6.92
C ASN A 176 -0.63 -16.18 -7.68
N LYS A 177 -1.29 -16.18 -8.85
CA LYS A 177 -1.37 -15.00 -9.73
C LYS A 177 -2.03 -13.78 -9.08
N ASP A 178 -3.10 -13.98 -8.32
CA ASP A 178 -3.83 -12.88 -7.67
C ASP A 178 -3.01 -12.27 -6.54
N TYR A 179 -2.31 -13.11 -5.79
CA TYR A 179 -1.36 -12.65 -4.78
C TYR A 179 -0.20 -11.88 -5.41
N TYR A 180 0.41 -12.43 -6.46
CA TYR A 180 1.52 -11.80 -7.17
C TYR A 180 1.11 -10.45 -7.76
N ARG A 181 -0.04 -10.38 -8.44
CA ARG A 181 -0.58 -9.13 -8.97
C ARG A 181 -0.78 -8.09 -7.86
N ARG A 182 -1.35 -8.47 -6.71
CA ARG A 182 -1.52 -7.58 -5.55
C ARG A 182 -0.19 -7.09 -4.98
N LEU A 183 0.81 -7.97 -4.86
CA LEU A 183 2.16 -7.64 -4.42
C LEU A 183 2.81 -6.60 -5.34
N VAL A 184 2.73 -6.80 -6.66
CA VAL A 184 3.33 -5.91 -7.66
C VAL A 184 2.63 -4.54 -7.65
N LEU A 185 1.29 -4.54 -7.67
CA LEU A 185 0.47 -3.33 -7.71
C LEU A 185 0.51 -2.55 -6.39
N GLY A 186 0.55 -3.24 -5.25
CA GLY A 186 0.44 -2.65 -3.91
C GLY A 186 -0.96 -2.09 -3.60
N VAL A 187 -1.97 -2.45 -4.39
CA VAL A 187 -3.36 -2.03 -4.20
C VAL A 187 -4.31 -3.19 -4.47
N SER A 188 -5.50 -3.12 -3.87
CA SER A 188 -6.60 -4.05 -4.13
C SER A 188 -7.91 -3.29 -4.25
N SER A 189 -8.81 -3.79 -5.08
CA SER A 189 -10.16 -3.25 -5.23
C SER A 189 -11.20 -4.15 -4.54
N VAL A 190 -12.30 -3.54 -4.09
CA VAL A 190 -13.54 -4.22 -3.70
C VAL A 190 -14.74 -3.39 -4.15
N PRO A 191 -15.93 -4.00 -4.33
CA PRO A 191 -17.15 -3.25 -4.56
C PRO A 191 -17.43 -2.25 -3.43
N THR A 192 -18.06 -1.12 -3.74
CA THR A 192 -18.47 -0.17 -2.70
C THR A 192 -19.46 -0.83 -1.73
N PRO A 193 -19.25 -0.73 -0.40
CA PRO A 193 -20.16 -1.36 0.56
C PRO A 193 -21.54 -0.70 0.55
N ASP A 194 -22.61 -1.50 0.66
CA ASP A 194 -23.99 -0.97 0.81
C ASP A 194 -24.26 -0.56 2.25
N VAL A 195 -23.79 0.64 2.60
CA VAL A 195 -23.88 1.21 3.95
C VAL A 195 -25.20 1.93 4.24
N TRP A 196 -26.08 2.10 3.24
CA TRP A 196 -27.33 2.88 3.37
C TRP A 196 -28.43 2.21 4.20
N SER A 197 -28.20 0.97 4.66
CA SER A 197 -29.03 0.36 5.69
C SER A 197 -28.80 0.98 7.08
N ASP A 198 -27.63 1.60 7.30
CA ASP A 198 -27.31 2.37 8.51
C ASP A 198 -27.16 3.87 8.18
N PRO A 199 -28.08 4.73 8.64
CA PRO A 199 -28.03 6.17 8.36
C PRO A 199 -26.74 6.86 8.81
N LEU A 200 -26.10 6.39 9.88
CA LEU A 200 -24.85 6.96 10.39
C LEU A 200 -23.70 6.66 9.42
N SER A 201 -23.49 5.38 9.10
CA SER A 201 -22.46 4.96 8.13
C SER A 201 -22.66 5.58 6.75
N ALA A 202 -23.93 5.72 6.30
CA ALA A 202 -24.24 6.37 5.04
C ALA A 202 -23.81 7.84 5.02
N LYS A 203 -24.14 8.57 6.10
CA LYS A 203 -23.77 9.96 6.27
C LYS A 203 -22.25 10.14 6.33
N GLU A 204 -21.55 9.33 7.12
CA GLU A 204 -20.08 9.37 7.22
C GLU A 204 -19.42 9.14 5.86
N PHE A 205 -19.95 8.21 5.06
CA PHE A 205 -19.42 7.96 3.73
C PHE A 205 -19.59 9.15 2.80
N GLU A 206 -20.82 9.69 2.70
CA GLU A 206 -21.15 10.84 1.86
C GLU A 206 -20.37 12.10 2.27
N GLU A 207 -20.25 12.35 3.58
CA GLU A 207 -19.46 13.45 4.13
C GLU A 207 -17.97 13.29 3.79
N SER A 208 -17.38 12.11 4.03
CA SER A 208 -15.96 11.87 3.72
C SER A 208 -15.63 12.07 2.23
N PHE A 209 -16.55 11.66 1.34
CA PHE A 209 -16.42 11.88 -0.09
C PHE A 209 -16.45 13.38 -0.45
N CYS A 210 -17.44 14.11 0.07
CA CYS A 210 -17.58 15.55 -0.18
C CYS A 210 -16.41 16.35 0.42
N GLU A 211 -15.95 16.00 1.62
CA GLU A 211 -14.80 16.63 2.26
C GLU A 211 -13.52 16.44 1.44
N SER A 212 -13.26 15.23 0.96
CA SER A 212 -12.11 14.96 0.10
C SER A 212 -12.18 15.73 -1.22
N LEU A 213 -13.36 15.81 -1.85
CA LEU A 213 -13.56 16.64 -3.05
C LEU A 213 -13.26 18.12 -2.77
N LEU A 214 -13.81 18.67 -1.68
CA LEU A 214 -13.56 20.05 -1.26
C LEU A 214 -12.09 20.29 -0.96
N TYR A 215 -11.43 19.35 -0.29
CA TYR A 215 -10.01 19.44 0.02
C TYR A 215 -9.16 19.47 -1.25
N ILE A 216 -9.37 18.53 -2.18
CA ILE A 216 -8.69 18.49 -3.47
C ILE A 216 -8.92 19.79 -4.25
N TRP A 217 -10.14 20.30 -4.22
CA TRP A 217 -10.49 21.55 -4.88
C TRP A 217 -9.86 22.79 -4.21
N SER A 218 -9.79 22.82 -2.88
CA SER A 218 -9.27 23.94 -2.08
C SER A 218 -7.75 24.11 -2.19
N LYS A 219 -7.00 23.01 -2.40
CA LYS A 219 -5.54 23.04 -2.62
C LYS A 219 -5.12 23.81 -3.88
N ARG A 220 -6.05 24.17 -4.76
CA ARG A 220 -5.81 24.93 -6.01
C ARG A 220 -5.67 26.44 -5.83
N ILE A 221 -4.89 26.93 -4.86
CA ILE A 221 -4.47 28.34 -4.88
C ILE A 221 -3.42 28.59 -5.99
N THR A 222 -2.80 27.56 -6.61
CA THR A 222 -1.65 27.81 -7.51
C THR A 222 -1.51 27.02 -8.83
N ARG A 223 -2.27 25.97 -9.16
CA ARG A 223 -2.26 25.30 -10.50
C ARG A 223 -3.33 24.20 -10.62
N GLU A 224 -3.66 23.81 -11.85
CA GLU A 224 -4.62 22.76 -12.23
C GLU A 224 -4.49 21.48 -11.37
N THR A 225 -5.59 21.04 -10.75
CA THR A 225 -5.64 19.73 -10.04
C THR A 225 -5.53 18.65 -11.09
N SER A 226 -4.60 17.73 -10.90
CA SER A 226 -4.49 16.52 -11.71
C SER A 226 -5.61 15.52 -11.43
N ASN A 227 -6.38 15.70 -10.35
CA ASN A 227 -7.49 14.81 -10.02
C ASN A 227 -8.68 15.07 -10.96
N VAL A 228 -8.96 14.06 -11.79
CA VAL A 228 -9.93 14.10 -12.88
C VAL A 228 -11.36 14.23 -12.34
N ILE A 229 -11.68 13.53 -11.25
CA ILE A 229 -13.02 13.57 -10.67
C ILE A 229 -13.33 14.98 -10.15
N ALA A 230 -12.41 15.58 -9.39
CA ALA A 230 -12.60 16.93 -8.88
C ALA A 230 -12.71 17.97 -10.00
N GLN A 231 -11.98 17.80 -11.12
CA GLN A 231 -12.13 18.66 -12.31
C GLN A 231 -13.54 18.58 -12.86
N ASN A 232 -14.03 17.37 -13.10
CA ASN A 232 -15.29 17.17 -13.80
C ASN A 232 -16.48 17.60 -12.92
N VAL A 233 -16.42 17.32 -11.60
CA VAL A 233 -17.40 17.84 -10.63
C VAL A 233 -17.40 19.37 -10.59
N THR A 234 -16.23 20.02 -10.55
CA THR A 234 -16.13 21.49 -10.54
C THR A 234 -16.74 22.10 -11.79
N PHE A 235 -16.47 21.51 -12.96
CA PHE A 235 -16.96 21.96 -14.25
C PHE A 235 -18.49 21.81 -14.36
N ASN A 236 -19.02 20.61 -14.07
CA ASN A 236 -20.44 20.31 -14.23
C ASN A 236 -21.36 20.98 -13.21
N LEU A 237 -20.84 21.34 -12.03
CA LEU A 237 -21.60 22.07 -11.00
C LEU A 237 -21.43 23.60 -11.07
N ASP A 238 -20.68 24.11 -12.06
CA ASP A 238 -20.27 25.51 -12.20
C ASP A 238 -19.81 26.15 -10.88
N LEU A 239 -18.95 25.43 -10.14
CA LEU A 239 -18.42 25.92 -8.86
C LEU A 239 -17.32 26.98 -9.05
N SER A 240 -17.01 27.33 -10.30
CA SER A 240 -15.91 28.20 -10.68
C SER A 240 -15.95 29.58 -9.99
N ASN A 241 -17.16 30.10 -9.78
CA ASN A 241 -17.42 31.43 -9.22
C ASN A 241 -17.91 31.41 -7.76
N GLU A 242 -17.99 30.23 -7.14
CA GLU A 242 -18.50 30.08 -5.77
C GLU A 242 -17.48 30.54 -4.73
N ASN A 243 -17.96 31.19 -3.66
CA ASN A 243 -17.10 31.58 -2.54
C ASN A 243 -16.64 30.32 -1.80
N LYS A 244 -15.38 29.93 -2.01
CA LYS A 244 -14.76 28.74 -1.41
C LYS A 244 -14.81 28.70 0.12
N LYS A 245 -14.84 29.87 0.78
CA LYS A 245 -14.96 29.95 2.25
C LYS A 245 -16.36 29.61 2.74
N GLU A 246 -17.37 29.71 1.88
CA GLU A 246 -18.76 29.48 2.21
C GLU A 246 -19.25 28.09 1.77
N LEU A 247 -18.55 27.42 0.85
CA LEU A 247 -18.87 26.06 0.42
C LEU A 247 -18.33 25.04 1.43
N ASN A 248 -19.23 24.28 2.05
CA ASN A 248 -18.92 23.18 2.97
C ASN A 248 -19.46 21.85 2.42
N ALA A 249 -19.16 20.74 3.10
CA ALA A 249 -19.54 19.40 2.64
C ALA A 249 -21.05 19.28 2.40
N ALA A 250 -21.88 19.74 3.33
CA ALA A 250 -23.34 19.71 3.21
C ALA A 250 -23.87 20.52 2.01
N LYS A 251 -23.32 21.71 1.75
CA LYS A 251 -23.70 22.52 0.57
C LYS A 251 -23.26 21.88 -0.73
N LEU A 252 -22.05 21.30 -0.77
CA LEU A 252 -21.57 20.58 -1.95
C LEU A 252 -22.45 19.35 -2.22
N GLN A 253 -22.78 18.58 -1.19
CA GLN A 253 -23.69 17.44 -1.27
C GLN A 253 -25.04 17.85 -1.84
N ALA A 254 -25.66 18.91 -1.31
CA ALA A 254 -26.95 19.41 -1.83
C ALA A 254 -26.88 19.82 -3.32
N LYS A 255 -25.76 20.41 -3.75
CA LYS A 255 -25.53 20.74 -5.17
C LYS A 255 -25.39 19.49 -6.04
N ILE A 256 -24.62 18.48 -5.58
CA ILE A 256 -24.47 17.19 -6.27
C ILE A 256 -25.83 16.51 -6.40
N ASP A 257 -26.61 16.42 -5.33
CA ASP A 257 -27.93 15.78 -5.36
C ASP A 257 -28.90 16.51 -6.28
N THR A 258 -28.92 17.84 -6.26
CA THR A 258 -29.73 18.65 -7.19
C THR A 258 -29.36 18.38 -8.64
N TRP A 259 -28.06 18.25 -8.92
CA TRP A 259 -27.57 17.96 -10.27
C TRP A 259 -27.95 16.55 -10.71
N LEU A 260 -27.80 15.55 -9.83
CA LEU A 260 -28.15 14.14 -10.12
C LEU A 260 -29.66 13.98 -10.35
N GLN A 261 -30.50 14.72 -9.61
CA GLN A 261 -31.94 14.72 -9.86
C GLN A 261 -32.31 15.25 -11.25
N LYS A 262 -31.54 16.21 -11.78
CA LYS A 262 -31.78 16.80 -13.11
C LYS A 262 -31.25 15.95 -14.26
N ASN A 263 -30.12 15.29 -14.08
CA ASN A 263 -29.36 14.67 -15.17
C ASN A 263 -29.24 13.14 -15.07
N GLY A 264 -29.79 12.53 -14.02
CA GLY A 264 -29.71 11.09 -13.78
C GLY A 264 -28.73 10.73 -12.65
N SER A 265 -28.83 9.50 -12.16
CA SER A 265 -28.17 9.05 -10.92
C SER A 265 -26.72 8.57 -11.07
N SER A 266 -26.16 8.60 -12.29
CA SER A 266 -24.81 8.11 -12.57
C SER A 266 -23.79 9.23 -12.60
N ILE A 267 -22.61 8.99 -12.00
CA ILE A 267 -21.48 9.91 -12.10
C ILE A 267 -20.87 9.94 -13.50
N ALA A 268 -21.16 8.96 -14.36
CA ALA A 268 -20.80 9.04 -15.78
C ALA A 268 -21.32 10.35 -16.38
N CYS A 269 -22.50 10.81 -15.95
CA CYS A 269 -23.05 12.08 -16.40
C CYS A 269 -22.30 13.32 -15.82
N ILE A 270 -21.60 13.19 -14.68
CA ILE A 270 -20.81 14.27 -14.02
C ILE A 270 -19.33 14.22 -14.46
N VAL A 271 -18.85 13.07 -14.96
CA VAL A 271 -17.44 12.78 -15.18
C VAL A 271 -17.10 12.60 -16.67
N GLU A 272 -18.09 12.48 -17.55
CA GLU A 272 -17.97 12.75 -18.99
C GLU A 272 -17.99 14.27 -19.29
#